data_AF-A0A976KA94-F1
#
_entry.id   AF-A0A976KA94-F1
#
_cell.length_a   1.000
_cell.length_b   1.000
_cell.length_c   1.000
_cell.angle_alpha   90.00
_cell.angle_beta   90.00
_cell.angle_gamma   90.00
#
_symmetry.space_group_name_H-M   'P 1'
#
loop_
_entity.id
_entity.type
_entity.pdbx_description
1 polymer ?
#
loop_
_entity_poly.entity_id
_entity_poly.type
_entity_poly.pdbx_seq_one_letter_code
_entity_poly.pdbx_strand_id
1 'polypeptide(L)'
;MPPPSPSTTTTCRCAASWRTTGSLVNDPDVGYGIEEDELRQFVEGLYSDQTRARVRALLDWYETNGAAPDPETKDELFLRSAIESSVSYRWAREISLDEKVRQRAELARQRFVDALDELGKTTVGTLSKIFGNGVGLIETRKGKLWQCEEVERHLLEVLQPLDILLEKTPFRLTDRFIPGHFGHVAVWMGTYEELERLGLWNHEIFDESRYQVYRDLVRDGHSVLEALRTGVELNTLAEFLNVDDLAVLRPVYLDEEEIPETLIRAFRQVGKAYDFNFEVETTDTIVCSELPYHVYTGVDWQTDEQLGRFTISPDHVAAEALTESGPFELVLLYHDGRLIDAAEDLSLMRRLSKQA
;
A
#
# COMPACT_ATOMS: atom_id res chain seq x y z
N MET A 1 40.84 32.75 47.92
CA MET A 1 40.34 31.51 47.29
C MET A 1 38.85 31.40 47.60
N PRO A 2 37.99 31.73 46.64
CA PRO A 2 36.57 31.43 46.72
C PRO A 2 36.28 30.00 46.20
N PRO A 3 35.18 29.36 46.64
CA PRO A 3 34.84 27.98 46.30
C PRO A 3 34.42 27.83 44.82
N PRO A 4 34.50 26.62 44.25
CA PRO A 4 34.08 26.38 42.88
C PRO A 4 32.56 26.47 42.74
N SER A 5 32.12 27.15 41.70
CA SER A 5 30.73 27.25 41.24
C SER A 5 30.20 25.89 40.78
N PRO A 6 28.97 25.49 41.16
CA PRO A 6 28.34 24.32 40.59
C PRO A 6 27.81 24.58 39.18
N SER A 7 27.91 23.52 38.39
CA SER A 7 27.58 23.31 36.99
C SER A 7 26.21 23.83 36.52
N THR A 8 26.24 24.33 35.29
CA THR A 8 25.20 24.31 34.24
C THR A 8 23.87 23.62 34.56
N THR A 9 22.82 24.42 34.38
CA THR A 9 21.40 24.09 34.35
C THR A 9 21.10 23.04 33.28
N THR A 10 20.90 21.78 33.68
CA THR A 10 20.21 20.78 32.84
C THR A 10 18.73 21.12 32.87
N THR A 11 18.23 21.72 31.80
CA THR A 11 16.79 21.81 31.53
C THR A 11 16.30 20.38 31.27
N CYS A 12 15.62 19.82 32.26
CA CYS A 12 14.92 18.55 32.15
C CYS A 12 13.77 18.74 31.13
N ARG A 13 13.96 18.26 29.90
CA ARG A 13 12.90 18.21 28.88
C ARG A 13 11.87 17.15 29.31
N CYS A 14 10.80 17.59 29.96
CA CYS A 14 9.53 16.85 29.98
C CYS A 14 8.92 16.90 28.57
N ALA A 15 9.39 16.03 27.67
CA ALA A 15 8.76 15.76 26.38
C ALA A 15 8.90 14.27 26.00
N ALA A 16 8.93 13.41 27.02
CA ALA A 16 8.99 11.95 26.87
C ALA A 16 8.14 11.32 27.98
N SER A 17 6.82 11.45 27.90
CA SER A 17 5.95 10.70 28.84
C SER A 17 4.55 10.36 28.31
N TRP A 18 4.28 10.52 27.01
CA TRP A 18 3.02 10.03 26.42
C TRP A 18 3.20 8.76 25.58
N ARG A 19 4.44 8.40 25.22
CA ARG A 19 4.73 7.16 24.47
C ARG A 19 4.86 5.92 25.35
N THR A 20 5.02 6.11 26.66
CA THR A 20 5.26 5.02 27.62
C THR A 20 3.98 4.53 28.29
N THR A 21 2.91 5.32 28.34
CA THR A 21 1.74 4.98 29.16
C THR A 21 0.88 3.86 28.58
N GLY A 22 0.88 3.66 27.26
CA GLY A 22 0.10 2.58 26.65
C GLY A 22 0.72 1.18 26.84
N SER A 23 2.05 1.08 26.75
CA SER A 23 2.76 -0.18 26.97
C SER A 23 2.94 -0.49 28.46
N LEU A 24 3.23 0.51 29.31
CA LEU A 24 3.34 0.31 30.77
C LEU A 24 2.03 -0.12 31.45
N VAL A 25 0.88 0.10 30.82
CA VAL A 25 -0.44 -0.25 31.39
C VAL A 25 -0.96 -1.60 30.85
N ASN A 26 -0.34 -2.15 29.80
CA ASN A 26 -0.65 -3.47 29.24
C ASN A 26 0.36 -4.55 29.64
N ASP A 27 1.47 -4.18 30.29
CA ASP A 27 2.41 -5.13 30.88
C ASP A 27 1.75 -5.84 32.09
N PRO A 28 1.91 -7.16 32.24
CA PRO A 28 1.32 -7.91 33.35
C PRO A 28 1.89 -7.45 34.69
N ASP A 29 1.01 -7.08 35.64
CA ASP A 29 1.39 -6.67 36.99
C ASP A 29 0.93 -7.72 38.02
N VAL A 30 1.89 -8.53 38.46
CA VAL A 30 1.70 -9.62 39.41
C VAL A 30 1.28 -9.12 40.80
N GLY A 31 1.53 -7.84 41.12
CA GLY A 31 1.12 -7.21 42.38
C GLY A 31 -0.36 -6.83 42.43
N TYR A 32 -1.00 -6.63 41.27
CA TYR A 32 -2.42 -6.27 41.16
C TYR A 32 -3.27 -7.32 40.45
N GLY A 33 -2.67 -8.39 39.94
CA GLY A 33 -3.39 -9.50 39.28
C GLY A 33 -3.90 -9.16 37.88
N ILE A 34 -3.22 -8.25 37.17
CA ILE A 34 -3.55 -7.82 35.82
C ILE A 34 -2.76 -8.69 34.83
N GLU A 35 -3.47 -9.44 33.99
CA GLU A 35 -2.89 -10.28 32.93
C GLU A 35 -2.51 -9.41 31.71
N GLU A 36 -1.56 -9.90 30.89
CA GLU A 36 -1.11 -9.22 29.68
C GLU A 36 -2.29 -9.00 28.70
N ASP A 37 -2.33 -7.85 28.02
CA ASP A 37 -3.36 -7.46 27.03
C ASP A 37 -4.80 -7.18 27.55
N GLU A 38 -5.07 -7.08 28.86
CA GLU A 38 -6.42 -6.80 29.37
C GLU A 38 -7.00 -5.43 28.91
N LEU A 39 -6.19 -4.36 28.92
CA LEU A 39 -6.65 -3.04 28.44
C LEU A 39 -6.91 -3.07 26.94
N ARG A 40 -6.10 -3.84 26.19
CA ARG A 40 -6.29 -4.06 24.76
C ARG A 40 -7.59 -4.81 24.48
N GLN A 41 -7.90 -5.88 25.21
CA GLN A 41 -9.17 -6.60 25.10
C GLN A 41 -10.37 -5.72 25.47
N PHE A 42 -10.22 -4.89 26.49
CA PHE A 42 -11.25 -3.91 26.87
C PHE A 42 -11.50 -2.89 25.75
N VAL A 43 -10.44 -2.34 25.15
CA VAL A 43 -10.52 -1.40 24.04
C VAL A 43 -11.09 -2.06 22.78
N GLU A 44 -10.69 -3.29 22.44
CA GLU A 44 -11.27 -4.08 21.35
C GLU A 44 -12.76 -4.36 21.59
N GLY A 45 -13.15 -4.65 22.83
CA GLY A 45 -14.54 -4.81 23.26
C GLY A 45 -15.39 -3.55 23.04
N LEU A 46 -14.83 -2.36 23.27
CA LEU A 46 -15.46 -1.06 22.97
C LEU A 46 -15.63 -0.81 21.46
N TYR A 47 -14.78 -1.41 20.64
CA TYR A 47 -14.82 -1.29 19.18
C TYR A 47 -15.55 -2.44 18.47
N SER A 48 -16.06 -3.45 19.18
CA SER A 48 -16.87 -4.51 18.58
C SER A 48 -18.18 -3.95 18.02
N ASP A 49 -18.63 -4.50 16.89
CA ASP A 49 -19.85 -4.02 16.24
C ASP A 49 -21.11 -4.25 17.11
N GLN A 50 -21.09 -5.29 17.96
CA GLN A 50 -22.16 -5.57 18.91
C GLN A 50 -22.21 -4.54 20.06
N THR A 51 -21.07 -4.20 20.66
CA THR A 51 -21.01 -3.15 21.70
C THR A 51 -21.36 -1.80 21.11
N ARG A 52 -20.89 -1.47 19.91
CA ARG A 52 -21.23 -0.21 19.22
C ARG A 52 -22.72 -0.12 18.88
N ALA A 53 -23.34 -1.20 18.40
CA ALA A 53 -24.78 -1.23 18.13
C ALA A 53 -25.58 -1.00 19.41
N ARG A 54 -25.15 -1.62 20.52
CA ARG A 54 -25.76 -1.44 21.84
C ARG A 54 -25.58 -0.03 22.39
N VAL A 55 -24.37 0.54 22.30
CA VAL A 55 -24.09 1.92 22.72
C VAL A 55 -24.88 2.92 21.89
N ARG A 56 -24.97 2.74 20.56
CA ARG A 56 -25.79 3.60 19.70
C ARG A 56 -27.27 3.52 20.07
N ALA A 57 -27.83 2.32 20.23
CA ALA A 57 -29.23 2.17 20.62
C ALA A 57 -29.54 2.81 21.99
N LEU A 58 -28.60 2.73 22.94
CA LEU A 58 -28.72 3.39 24.24
C LEU A 58 -28.62 4.91 24.14
N LEU A 59 -27.76 5.43 23.26
CA LEU A 59 -27.62 6.87 23.03
C LEU A 59 -28.81 7.44 22.27
N ASP A 60 -29.33 6.74 21.25
CA ASP A 60 -30.55 7.12 20.53
C ASP A 60 -31.75 7.17 21.50
N TRP A 61 -31.84 6.17 22.40
CA TRP A 61 -32.83 6.17 23.47
C TRP A 61 -32.62 7.33 24.45
N TYR A 62 -31.38 7.63 24.84
CA TYR A 62 -31.04 8.75 25.73
C TYR A 62 -31.38 10.11 25.09
N GLU A 63 -31.10 10.32 23.81
CA GLU A 63 -31.46 11.56 23.11
C GLU A 63 -32.98 11.71 22.95
N THR A 64 -33.69 10.60 22.78
CA THR A 64 -35.15 10.59 22.62
C THR A 64 -35.90 10.72 23.95
N ASN A 65 -35.38 10.13 25.04
CA ASN A 65 -36.10 9.95 26.31
C ASN A 65 -35.41 10.59 27.54
N GLY A 66 -34.10 10.85 27.47
CA GLY A 66 -33.30 11.41 28.57
C GLY A 66 -33.38 12.93 28.70
N ALA A 67 -34.09 13.61 27.78
CA ALA A 67 -34.34 15.04 27.81
C ALA A 67 -35.51 15.40 28.75
N ALA A 68 -35.48 14.96 30.02
CA ALA A 68 -36.23 15.69 31.04
C ALA A 68 -35.59 17.10 31.14
N PRO A 69 -36.37 18.19 30.98
CA PRO A 69 -35.81 19.52 30.76
C PRO A 69 -35.07 20.10 31.97
N ASP A 70 -35.20 19.49 33.16
CA ASP A 70 -34.47 19.90 34.36
C ASP A 70 -34.07 18.64 35.17
N PRO A 71 -32.78 18.38 35.41
CA PRO A 71 -32.36 17.33 36.33
C PRO A 71 -32.66 17.77 37.77
N GLU A 72 -33.49 16.99 38.48
CA GLU A 72 -33.98 17.35 39.83
C GLU A 72 -32.94 17.06 40.92
N THR A 73 -31.93 16.23 40.61
CA THR A 73 -30.92 15.78 41.58
C THR A 73 -29.48 15.96 41.08
N LYS A 74 -28.55 16.08 42.03
CA LYS A 74 -27.10 16.16 41.73
C LYS A 74 -26.58 14.94 41.00
N ASP A 75 -27.16 13.77 41.26
CA ASP A 75 -26.74 12.51 40.67
C ASP A 75 -27.17 12.42 39.19
N GLU A 76 -28.36 12.94 38.85
CA GLU A 76 -28.82 13.07 37.46
C GLU A 76 -27.98 14.06 36.65
N LEU A 77 -27.62 15.20 37.26
CA LEU A 77 -26.69 16.17 36.67
C LEU A 77 -25.32 15.55 36.38
N PHE A 78 -24.79 14.78 37.33
CA PHE A 78 -23.52 14.09 37.18
C PHE A 78 -23.58 13.03 36.08
N LEU A 79 -24.62 12.20 36.07
CA LEU A 79 -24.80 11.14 35.07
C LEU A 79 -24.93 11.71 33.66
N ARG A 80 -25.73 12.77 33.50
CA ARG A 80 -25.88 13.49 32.23
C ARG A 80 -24.55 14.07 31.75
N SER A 81 -23.82 14.76 32.64
CA SER A 81 -22.51 15.29 32.32
C SER A 81 -21.52 14.18 31.94
N ALA A 82 -21.52 13.05 32.64
CA ALA A 82 -20.66 11.91 32.33
C ALA A 82 -20.98 11.29 30.95
N ILE A 83 -22.26 11.18 30.58
CA ILE A 83 -22.69 10.69 29.26
C ILE A 83 -22.31 11.68 28.17
N GLU A 84 -22.65 12.96 28.33
CA GLU A 84 -22.43 14.00 27.30
C GLU A 84 -20.94 14.32 27.10
N SER A 85 -20.13 14.19 28.15
CA SER A 85 -18.67 14.35 28.07
C SER A 85 -17.95 13.11 27.55
N SER A 86 -18.64 11.97 27.42
CA SER A 86 -18.03 10.71 27.00
C SER A 86 -17.55 10.75 25.54
N VAL A 87 -16.45 10.05 25.28
CA VAL A 87 -15.90 9.87 23.92
C VAL A 87 -16.91 9.14 23.02
N SER A 88 -17.65 8.18 23.58
CA SER A 88 -18.68 7.41 22.87
C SER A 88 -19.86 8.26 22.42
N TYR A 89 -20.28 9.25 23.20
CA TYR A 89 -21.37 10.18 22.83
C TYR A 89 -20.98 11.10 21.67
N ARG A 90 -19.77 11.67 21.73
CA ARG A 90 -19.22 12.48 20.61
C ARG A 90 -19.06 11.66 19.33
N TRP A 91 -18.54 10.43 19.44
CA TRP A 91 -18.40 9.52 18.29
C TRP A 91 -19.73 9.06 17.69
N ALA A 92 -20.80 8.97 18.49
CA ALA A 92 -22.12 8.59 17.99
C ALA A 92 -22.75 9.70 17.13
N ARG A 93 -22.51 10.98 17.45
CA ARG A 93 -23.16 12.13 16.81
C ARG A 93 -22.51 12.63 15.52
N GLU A 94 -21.22 12.37 15.28
CA GLU A 94 -20.47 13.20 14.32
C GLU A 94 -20.09 12.57 12.97
N ILE A 95 -20.25 11.26 12.75
CA ILE A 95 -19.45 10.65 11.67
C ILE A 95 -20.26 10.35 10.40
N SER A 96 -20.06 11.20 9.38
CA SER A 96 -20.37 10.91 7.97
C SER A 96 -19.61 9.66 7.49
N LEU A 97 -20.15 8.92 6.52
CA LEU A 97 -19.53 7.68 6.02
C LEU A 97 -18.09 7.89 5.53
N ASP A 98 -17.78 9.07 4.99
CA ASP A 98 -16.47 9.41 4.42
C ASP A 98 -15.39 9.64 5.50
N GLU A 99 -15.74 10.25 6.63
CA GLU A 99 -14.82 10.43 7.77
C GLU A 99 -14.54 9.12 8.52
N LYS A 100 -15.51 8.19 8.57
CA LYS A 100 -15.28 6.83 9.12
C LYS A 100 -14.21 6.09 8.35
N VAL A 101 -14.21 6.24 7.02
CA VAL A 101 -13.25 5.58 6.14
C VAL A 101 -11.87 6.23 6.26
N ARG A 102 -11.78 7.56 6.35
CA ARG A 102 -10.51 8.27 6.57
C ARG A 102 -9.90 7.95 7.93
N GLN A 103 -10.70 7.99 9.00
CA GLN A 103 -10.22 7.72 10.35
C GLN A 103 -9.79 6.26 10.52
N ARG A 104 -10.52 5.30 9.93
CA ARG A 104 -10.11 3.88 9.92
C ARG A 104 -8.84 3.64 9.13
N ALA A 105 -8.68 4.32 7.99
CA ALA A 105 -7.46 4.24 7.21
C ALA A 105 -6.25 4.84 7.94
N GLU A 106 -6.43 5.99 8.61
CA GLU A 106 -5.35 6.63 9.36
C GLU A 106 -4.94 5.82 10.60
N LEU A 107 -5.89 5.24 11.33
CA LEU A 107 -5.59 4.33 12.44
C LEU A 107 -4.91 3.04 11.97
N ALA A 108 -5.33 2.50 10.83
CA ALA A 108 -4.70 1.31 10.26
C ALA A 108 -3.29 1.64 9.69
N ARG A 109 -3.08 2.85 9.17
CA ARG A 109 -1.76 3.36 8.75
C ARG A 109 -0.83 3.51 9.93
N GLN A 110 -1.30 4.12 11.03
CA GLN A 110 -0.51 4.24 12.26
C GLN A 110 -0.16 2.88 12.85
N ARG A 111 -1.13 1.96 12.95
CA ARG A 111 -0.87 0.57 13.39
C ARG A 111 0.10 -0.17 12.50
N PHE A 112 0.08 0.10 11.20
CA PHE A 112 1.01 -0.50 10.26
C PHE A 112 2.42 0.08 10.43
N VAL A 113 2.55 1.40 10.53
CA VAL A 113 3.85 2.07 10.81
C VAL A 113 4.43 1.60 12.15
N ASP A 114 3.60 1.52 13.18
CA ASP A 114 4.00 1.04 14.51
C ASP A 114 4.39 -0.45 14.46
N ALA A 115 3.65 -1.28 13.70
CA ALA A 115 4.01 -2.68 13.49
C ALA A 115 5.31 -2.85 12.70
N LEU A 116 5.57 -2.00 11.70
CA LEU A 116 6.85 -2.01 10.97
C LEU A 116 8.03 -1.60 11.87
N ASP A 117 7.85 -0.58 12.71
CA ASP A 117 8.90 -0.08 13.63
C ASP A 117 9.20 -1.10 14.75
N GLU A 118 8.18 -1.83 15.22
CA GLU A 118 8.31 -2.92 16.19
C GLU A 118 8.94 -4.19 15.56
N LEU A 119 8.61 -4.49 14.30
CA LEU A 119 9.27 -5.56 13.53
C LEU A 119 10.71 -5.24 13.12
N GLY A 120 11.13 -3.98 13.15
CA GLY A 120 12.52 -3.54 13.03
C GLY A 120 13.47 -4.26 14.01
N LYS A 121 12.94 -4.95 15.03
CA LYS A 121 13.69 -5.70 16.04
C LYS A 121 13.48 -7.22 15.98
N THR A 122 12.59 -7.73 15.12
CA THR A 122 12.34 -9.17 14.92
C THR A 122 11.59 -9.39 13.60
N THR A 123 12.29 -9.74 12.53
CA THR A 123 11.69 -10.09 11.22
C THR A 123 11.20 -11.55 11.27
N VAL A 124 10.01 -11.90 10.76
CA VAL A 124 9.79 -12.32 9.36
C VAL A 124 8.28 -12.26 8.94
N GLY A 125 7.34 -11.81 9.78
CA GLY A 125 5.92 -12.21 9.63
C GLY A 125 4.86 -11.24 9.07
N THR A 126 5.18 -10.04 8.57
CA THR A 126 4.18 -8.94 8.56
C THR A 126 3.64 -8.48 7.21
N LEU A 127 4.40 -8.51 6.11
CA LEU A 127 3.85 -8.17 4.78
C LEU A 127 2.79 -9.18 4.32
N SER A 128 3.05 -10.47 4.57
CA SER A 128 2.10 -11.60 4.54
C SER A 128 0.71 -11.30 5.12
N LYS A 129 0.67 -10.78 6.36
CA LYS A 129 -0.57 -10.60 7.13
C LYS A 129 -1.40 -9.41 6.64
N ILE A 130 -0.78 -8.43 5.99
CA ILE A 130 -1.44 -7.24 5.42
C ILE A 130 -2.20 -7.61 4.14
N PHE A 131 -1.60 -8.47 3.33
CA PHE A 131 -2.19 -8.95 2.09
C PHE A 131 -2.96 -10.27 2.25
N GLY A 132 -2.93 -10.95 3.40
CA GLY A 132 -3.64 -12.22 3.62
C GLY A 132 -5.09 -12.11 4.12
N ASN A 133 -5.44 -11.08 4.90
CA ASN A 133 -6.69 -11.11 5.68
C ASN A 133 -7.70 -10.03 5.25
N GLY A 134 -8.51 -10.29 4.21
CA GLY A 134 -9.85 -9.71 3.99
C GLY A 134 -10.04 -8.20 3.82
N VAL A 135 -9.02 -7.37 4.08
CA VAL A 135 -9.12 -5.89 4.12
C VAL A 135 -8.89 -5.25 2.73
N GLY A 136 -8.19 -5.95 1.83
CA GLY A 136 -7.89 -5.47 0.47
C GLY A 136 -9.02 -5.54 -0.55
N LEU A 137 -10.25 -5.84 -0.13
CA LEU A 137 -11.45 -5.87 -1.00
C LEU A 137 -12.28 -4.60 -0.92
N ILE A 138 -11.89 -3.64 -0.08
CA ILE A 138 -12.63 -2.38 0.06
C ILE A 138 -12.15 -1.43 -1.03
N GLU A 139 -12.78 -1.56 -2.20
CA GLU A 139 -12.77 -0.56 -3.26
C GLU A 139 -13.92 0.43 -2.97
N THR A 140 -13.58 1.67 -2.62
CA THR A 140 -14.59 2.69 -2.27
C THR A 140 -15.23 3.36 -3.49
N ARG A 141 -14.52 3.36 -4.62
CA ARG A 141 -14.95 3.83 -5.93
C ARG A 141 -14.03 3.26 -7.01
N LYS A 142 -14.41 3.43 -8.28
CA LYS A 142 -13.50 3.19 -9.40
C LYS A 142 -12.45 4.30 -9.54
N GLY A 143 -11.32 3.95 -10.14
CA GLY A 143 -10.23 4.86 -10.49
C GLY A 143 -10.66 5.88 -11.54
N LYS A 144 -9.92 6.99 -11.62
CA LYS A 144 -10.21 8.07 -12.57
C LYS A 144 -9.92 7.72 -14.02
N LEU A 145 -9.02 6.76 -14.26
CA LEU A 145 -8.68 6.26 -15.60
C LEU A 145 -9.53 5.03 -16.01
N TRP A 146 -10.41 4.55 -15.12
CA TRP A 146 -11.21 3.36 -15.36
C TRP A 146 -12.13 3.52 -16.57
N GLN A 147 -12.07 2.57 -17.52
CA GLN A 147 -12.89 2.56 -18.74
C GLN A 147 -12.81 3.86 -19.56
N CYS A 148 -11.67 4.57 -19.50
CA CYS A 148 -11.43 5.73 -20.33
C CYS A 148 -10.80 5.30 -21.66
N GLU A 149 -11.63 5.06 -22.68
CA GLU A 149 -11.18 4.60 -24.01
C GLU A 149 -10.15 5.53 -24.66
N GLU A 150 -10.20 6.84 -24.38
CA GLU A 150 -9.23 7.80 -24.87
C GLU A 150 -7.84 7.58 -24.26
N VAL A 151 -7.78 7.32 -22.95
CA VAL A 151 -6.54 7.03 -22.24
C VAL A 151 -5.97 5.69 -22.67
N GLU A 152 -6.81 4.66 -22.78
CA GLU A 152 -6.39 3.34 -23.24
C GLU A 152 -5.81 3.39 -24.65
N ARG A 153 -6.47 4.09 -25.58
CA ARG A 153 -5.97 4.27 -26.94
C ARG A 153 -4.65 5.02 -26.97
N HIS A 154 -4.55 6.13 -26.23
CA HIS A 154 -3.31 6.90 -26.14
C HIS A 154 -2.16 6.06 -25.58
N LEU A 155 -2.41 5.23 -24.56
CA LEU A 155 -1.41 4.33 -24.01
C LEU A 155 -0.97 3.26 -25.02
N LEU A 156 -1.90 2.63 -25.74
CA LEU A 156 -1.56 1.66 -26.78
C LEU A 156 -0.74 2.26 -27.95
N GLU A 157 -0.81 3.57 -28.17
CA GLU A 157 0.02 4.26 -29.17
C GLU A 157 1.45 4.56 -28.67
N VAL A 158 1.64 4.64 -27.35
CA VAL A 158 2.89 5.09 -26.72
C VAL A 158 3.69 3.95 -26.09
N LEU A 159 3.00 2.96 -25.52
CA LEU A 159 3.60 1.84 -24.79
C LEU A 159 4.48 1.00 -25.72
N GLN A 160 5.61 0.55 -25.19
CA GLN A 160 6.55 -0.36 -25.83
C GLN A 160 6.82 -1.56 -24.93
N PRO A 161 7.10 -2.75 -25.49
CA PRO A 161 7.41 -3.93 -24.70
C PRO A 161 8.46 -3.64 -23.63
N LEU A 162 8.24 -4.13 -22.42
CA LEU A 162 9.05 -3.90 -21.22
C LEU A 162 8.92 -2.50 -20.59
N ASP A 163 7.95 -1.69 -20.98
CA ASP A 163 7.59 -0.52 -20.17
C ASP A 163 7.05 -0.98 -18.80
N ILE A 164 7.52 -0.34 -17.73
CA ILE A 164 7.01 -0.52 -16.37
C ILE A 164 5.83 0.42 -16.15
N LEU A 165 4.75 -0.10 -15.59
CA LEU A 165 3.55 0.65 -15.22
C LEU A 165 3.49 0.77 -13.70
N LEU A 166 3.53 2.00 -13.19
CA LEU A 166 3.36 2.30 -11.76
C LEU A 166 1.98 2.88 -11.53
N GLU A 167 1.21 2.31 -10.59
CA GLU A 167 -0.14 2.78 -10.31
C GLU A 167 -0.29 3.42 -8.91
N LYS A 168 -1.26 4.34 -8.81
CA LYS A 168 -1.81 4.83 -7.54
C LYS A 168 -3.30 4.51 -7.45
N THR A 169 -3.71 3.85 -6.37
CA THR A 169 -5.13 3.49 -6.14
C THR A 169 -5.62 3.88 -4.74
N PRO A 170 -5.77 5.18 -4.42
CA PRO A 170 -6.05 5.65 -3.05
C PRO A 170 -7.46 5.27 -2.55
N PHE A 171 -8.29 4.76 -3.47
CA PHE A 171 -9.62 4.22 -3.22
C PHE A 171 -9.61 2.73 -2.83
N ARG A 172 -8.47 2.04 -2.98
CA ARG A 172 -8.20 0.69 -2.45
C ARG A 172 -7.51 0.83 -1.09
N LEU A 173 -7.95 0.01 -0.13
CA LEU A 173 -7.45 0.10 1.23
C LEU A 173 -5.99 -0.36 1.37
N THR A 174 -5.53 -1.28 0.52
CA THR A 174 -4.13 -1.76 0.49
C THR A 174 -3.14 -0.66 0.13
N ASP A 175 -3.44 0.15 -0.87
CA ASP A 175 -2.60 1.26 -1.34
C ASP A 175 -2.31 2.30 -0.24
N ARG A 176 -3.25 2.50 0.70
CA ARG A 176 -3.04 3.41 1.86
C ARG A 176 -2.03 2.90 2.89
N PHE A 177 -1.68 1.62 2.84
CA PHE A 177 -0.71 1.00 3.73
C PHE A 177 0.64 0.79 3.06
N ILE A 178 0.80 1.12 1.78
CA ILE A 178 2.09 1.04 1.11
C ILE A 178 2.77 2.40 1.31
N PRO A 179 3.92 2.47 2.01
CA PRO A 179 4.70 3.69 2.10
C PRO A 179 5.13 4.08 0.69
N GLY A 180 4.96 5.35 0.32
CA GLY A 180 5.14 5.75 -1.07
C GLY A 180 3.98 6.58 -1.60
N HIS A 181 4.21 7.13 -2.78
CA HIS A 181 3.11 7.49 -3.66
C HIS A 181 2.59 6.23 -4.34
N PHE A 182 3.40 5.53 -5.14
CA PHE A 182 2.95 4.40 -5.95
C PHE A 182 2.68 3.15 -5.11
N GLY A 183 1.59 2.46 -5.41
CA GLY A 183 1.10 1.30 -4.66
C GLY A 183 1.38 -0.04 -5.32
N HIS A 184 1.61 -0.08 -6.62
CA HIS A 184 1.81 -1.33 -7.35
C HIS A 184 2.62 -1.12 -8.63
N VAL A 185 3.23 -2.20 -9.10
CA VAL A 185 4.10 -2.24 -10.29
C VAL A 185 3.66 -3.37 -11.19
N ALA A 186 3.53 -3.06 -12.48
CA ALA A 186 3.25 -4.02 -13.54
C ALA A 186 4.22 -3.83 -14.71
N VAL A 187 4.23 -4.77 -15.64
CA VAL A 187 5.07 -4.69 -16.85
C VAL A 187 4.18 -4.84 -18.08
N TRP A 188 4.30 -3.92 -19.03
CA TRP A 188 3.70 -4.06 -20.35
C TRP A 188 4.51 -5.05 -21.18
N MET A 189 3.89 -6.17 -21.54
CA MET A 189 4.53 -7.24 -22.30
C MET A 189 4.60 -6.94 -23.80
N GLY A 190 3.78 -6.03 -24.31
CA GLY A 190 3.60 -5.80 -25.74
C GLY A 190 2.37 -6.51 -26.31
N THR A 191 1.93 -6.01 -27.45
CA THR A 191 0.89 -6.61 -28.29
C THR A 191 1.40 -7.89 -28.97
N TYR A 192 0.48 -8.72 -29.44
CA TYR A 192 0.84 -9.93 -30.16
C TYR A 192 1.73 -9.65 -31.38
N GLU A 193 1.43 -8.58 -32.13
CA GLU A 193 2.14 -8.15 -33.33
C GLU A 193 3.54 -7.57 -33.02
N GLU A 194 3.71 -6.87 -31.88
CA GLU A 194 5.02 -6.43 -31.40
C GLU A 194 5.92 -7.63 -31.10
N LEU A 195 5.39 -8.59 -30.34
CA LEU A 195 6.12 -9.78 -29.95
C LEU A 195 6.42 -10.70 -31.15
N GLU A 196 5.54 -10.72 -32.15
CA GLU A 196 5.79 -11.43 -33.41
C GLU A 196 6.92 -10.76 -34.22
N ARG A 197 6.95 -9.43 -34.30
CA ARG A 197 8.03 -8.68 -34.97
C ARG A 197 9.39 -8.87 -34.30
N LEU A 198 9.41 -9.01 -32.98
CA LEU A 198 10.60 -9.36 -32.20
C LEU A 198 11.02 -10.84 -32.36
N GLY A 199 10.24 -11.65 -33.10
CA GLY A 199 10.50 -13.07 -33.27
C GLY A 199 10.27 -13.89 -31.99
N LEU A 200 9.64 -13.32 -30.97
CA LEU A 200 9.51 -13.93 -29.64
C LEU A 200 8.77 -15.27 -29.69
N TRP A 201 7.74 -15.36 -30.52
CA TRP A 201 6.93 -16.58 -30.67
C TRP A 201 7.68 -17.76 -31.32
N ASN A 202 8.88 -17.53 -31.88
CA ASN A 202 9.73 -18.61 -32.39
C ASN A 202 10.64 -19.21 -31.31
N HIS A 203 10.66 -18.64 -30.11
CA HIS A 203 11.46 -19.14 -28.99
C HIS A 203 10.88 -20.46 -28.46
N GLU A 204 11.74 -21.43 -28.16
CA GLU A 204 11.36 -22.82 -27.78
C GLU A 204 10.45 -22.92 -26.55
N ILE A 205 10.45 -21.93 -25.64
CA ILE A 205 9.53 -21.94 -24.49
C ILE A 205 8.07 -22.06 -24.94
N PHE A 206 7.71 -21.48 -26.09
CA PHE A 206 6.34 -21.50 -26.62
C PHE A 206 5.94 -22.85 -27.22
N ASP A 207 6.84 -23.83 -27.24
CA ASP A 207 6.51 -25.22 -27.53
C ASP A 207 5.86 -25.92 -26.31
N GLU A 208 6.07 -25.41 -25.09
CA GLU A 208 5.38 -25.93 -23.90
C GLU A 208 3.94 -25.40 -23.83
N SER A 209 3.00 -26.29 -23.46
CA SER A 209 1.56 -25.98 -23.47
C SER A 209 1.17 -24.77 -22.61
N ARG A 210 1.86 -24.52 -21.49
CA ARG A 210 1.56 -23.35 -20.63
C ARG A 210 1.84 -22.02 -21.32
N TYR A 211 2.93 -21.93 -22.07
CA TYR A 211 3.30 -20.69 -22.76
C TYR A 211 2.47 -20.47 -24.02
N GLN A 212 1.92 -21.54 -24.62
CA GLN A 212 0.91 -21.43 -25.67
C GLN A 212 -0.36 -20.74 -25.17
N VAL A 213 -0.82 -21.10 -23.96
CA VAL A 213 -1.94 -20.39 -23.30
C VAL A 213 -1.62 -18.92 -23.11
N TYR A 214 -0.40 -18.58 -22.66
CA TYR A 214 0.01 -17.18 -22.48
C TYR A 214 0.09 -16.41 -23.81
N ARG A 215 0.55 -17.06 -24.87
CA ARG A 215 0.53 -16.49 -26.22
C ARG A 215 -0.89 -16.18 -26.69
N ASP A 216 -1.85 -17.07 -26.41
CA ASP A 216 -3.26 -16.86 -26.76
C ASP A 216 -3.88 -15.74 -25.90
N LEU A 217 -3.55 -15.66 -24.62
CA LEU A 217 -3.95 -14.53 -23.75
C LEU A 217 -3.46 -13.18 -24.31
N VAL A 218 -2.20 -13.09 -24.72
CA VAL A 218 -1.64 -11.88 -25.35
C VAL A 218 -2.33 -11.58 -26.68
N ARG A 219 -2.67 -12.60 -27.48
CA ARG A 219 -3.47 -12.43 -28.70
C ARG A 219 -4.84 -11.83 -28.40
N ASP A 220 -5.41 -12.18 -27.26
CA ASP A 220 -6.68 -11.66 -26.76
C ASP A 220 -6.54 -10.33 -25.98
N GLY A 221 -5.36 -9.70 -26.00
CA GLY A 221 -5.11 -8.38 -25.41
C GLY A 221 -4.69 -8.37 -23.94
N HIS A 222 -4.40 -9.54 -23.35
CA HIS A 222 -3.90 -9.64 -21.98
C HIS A 222 -2.38 -9.47 -21.98
N SER A 223 -1.94 -8.21 -22.01
CA SER A 223 -0.53 -7.82 -22.18
C SER A 223 0.06 -7.11 -20.97
N VAL A 224 -0.66 -7.00 -19.85
CA VAL A 224 -0.14 -6.43 -18.61
C VAL A 224 0.25 -7.57 -17.67
N LEU A 225 1.54 -7.71 -17.36
CA LEU A 225 2.05 -8.68 -16.39
C LEU A 225 1.98 -8.08 -14.98
N GLU A 226 1.20 -8.72 -14.11
CA GLU A 226 0.98 -8.27 -12.73
C GLU A 226 1.23 -9.42 -11.75
N ALA A 227 1.84 -9.13 -10.60
CA ALA A 227 1.81 -10.04 -9.46
C ALA A 227 0.67 -9.61 -8.53
N LEU A 228 -0.45 -10.33 -8.62
CA LEU A 228 -1.65 -10.10 -7.83
C LEU A 228 -1.83 -11.23 -6.81
N ARG A 229 -2.79 -11.06 -5.89
CA ARG A 229 -3.09 -12.09 -4.87
C ARG A 229 -3.39 -13.48 -5.44
N THR A 230 -3.94 -13.54 -6.66
CA THR A 230 -4.25 -14.77 -7.39
C THR A 230 -3.01 -15.45 -7.95
N GLY A 231 -1.89 -14.74 -8.02
CA GLY A 231 -0.63 -15.17 -8.62
C GLY A 231 -0.09 -14.12 -9.59
N VAL A 232 0.99 -14.46 -10.27
CA VAL A 232 1.49 -13.68 -11.40
C VAL A 232 0.67 -14.01 -12.64
N GLU A 233 -0.03 -13.05 -13.20
CA GLU A 233 -0.98 -13.24 -14.30
C GLU A 233 -0.82 -12.16 -15.39
N LEU A 234 -1.44 -12.44 -16.53
CA LEU A 234 -1.54 -11.49 -17.65
C LEU A 234 -2.97 -10.94 -17.68
N ASN A 235 -3.10 -9.63 -17.54
CA ASN A 235 -4.37 -8.91 -17.55
C ASN A 235 -4.45 -7.95 -18.74
N THR A 236 -5.66 -7.47 -19.01
CA THR A 236 -5.88 -6.43 -20.02
C THR A 236 -5.45 -5.06 -19.51
N LEU A 237 -5.07 -4.17 -20.44
CA LEU A 237 -4.79 -2.77 -20.10
C LEU A 237 -6.03 -2.09 -19.49
N ALA A 238 -7.22 -2.40 -20.00
CA ALA A 238 -8.47 -1.89 -19.47
C ALA A 238 -8.69 -2.26 -17.99
N GLU A 239 -8.39 -3.49 -17.58
CA GLU A 239 -8.48 -3.95 -16.19
C GLU A 239 -7.47 -3.24 -15.30
N PHE A 240 -6.22 -3.15 -15.76
CA PHE A 240 -5.15 -2.44 -15.07
C PHE A 240 -5.50 -0.97 -14.84
N LEU A 241 -6.13 -0.29 -15.81
CA LEU A 241 -6.45 1.14 -15.74
C LEU A 241 -7.53 1.54 -14.71
N ASN A 242 -8.00 0.63 -13.86
CA ASN A 242 -8.74 0.99 -12.66
C ASN A 242 -7.81 1.65 -11.63
N VAL A 243 -7.31 2.85 -11.94
CA VAL A 243 -6.31 3.62 -11.17
C VAL A 243 -6.62 5.11 -11.23
N ASP A 244 -6.03 5.89 -10.31
CA ASP A 244 -6.08 7.36 -10.38
C ASP A 244 -4.88 7.96 -11.10
N ASP A 245 -3.69 7.47 -10.76
CA ASP A 245 -2.42 7.94 -11.30
C ASP A 245 -1.69 6.75 -11.93
N LEU A 246 -0.98 7.04 -13.03
CA LEU A 246 -0.18 6.08 -13.79
C LEU A 246 1.13 6.76 -14.19
N ALA A 247 2.27 6.17 -13.88
CA ALA A 247 3.54 6.51 -14.52
C ALA A 247 4.02 5.35 -15.39
N VAL A 248 4.54 5.68 -16.57
CA VAL A 248 5.13 4.70 -17.50
C VAL A 248 6.63 4.94 -17.57
N LEU A 249 7.41 3.93 -17.18
CA LEU A 249 8.87 4.01 -17.23
C LEU A 249 9.41 3.06 -18.30
N ARG A 250 10.30 3.56 -19.16
CA ARG A 250 10.90 2.77 -20.24
C ARG A 250 12.35 2.42 -19.95
N PRO A 251 12.74 1.14 -20.05
CA PRO A 251 14.15 0.76 -19.96
C PRO A 251 14.91 1.32 -21.17
N VAL A 252 15.92 2.15 -20.92
CA VAL A 252 16.79 2.73 -21.95
C VAL A 252 18.18 2.08 -22.00
N TYR A 253 18.46 1.19 -21.05
CA TYR A 253 19.73 0.47 -20.99
C TYR A 253 19.75 -0.82 -21.81
N LEU A 254 18.57 -1.35 -22.19
CA LEU A 254 18.44 -2.57 -22.96
C LEU A 254 18.68 -2.30 -24.44
N ASP A 255 19.49 -3.12 -25.09
CA ASP A 255 19.60 -3.13 -26.55
C ASP A 255 18.55 -4.04 -27.22
N GLU A 256 18.47 -3.98 -28.55
CA GLU A 256 17.50 -4.78 -29.33
C GLU A 256 17.69 -6.29 -29.17
N GLU A 257 18.88 -6.76 -28.81
CA GLU A 257 19.19 -8.18 -28.62
C GLU A 257 18.77 -8.66 -27.21
N GLU A 258 18.81 -7.78 -26.21
CA GLU A 258 18.42 -8.06 -24.83
C GLU A 258 16.90 -8.02 -24.59
N ILE A 259 16.14 -7.29 -25.41
CA ILE A 259 14.68 -7.17 -25.28
C ILE A 259 13.98 -8.53 -25.34
N PRO A 260 14.19 -9.39 -26.36
CA PRO A 260 13.58 -10.71 -26.40
C PRO A 260 13.91 -11.57 -25.19
N GLU A 261 15.18 -11.60 -24.76
CA GLU A 261 15.57 -12.38 -23.57
C GLU A 261 14.89 -11.90 -22.29
N THR A 262 14.76 -10.58 -22.13
CA THR A 262 14.08 -9.96 -20.99
C THR A 262 12.59 -10.27 -20.99
N LEU A 263 11.94 -10.24 -22.15
CA LEU A 263 10.55 -10.68 -22.31
C LEU A 263 10.38 -12.18 -21.96
N ILE A 264 11.30 -13.04 -22.37
CA ILE A 264 11.30 -14.46 -21.99
C ILE A 264 11.42 -14.62 -20.46
N ARG A 265 12.26 -13.82 -19.79
CA ARG A 265 12.34 -13.79 -18.32
C ARG A 265 11.02 -13.36 -17.68
N ALA A 266 10.34 -12.38 -18.27
CA ALA A 266 9.02 -11.94 -17.81
C ALA A 266 7.95 -13.03 -17.98
N PHE A 267 7.86 -13.70 -19.14
CA PHE A 267 6.93 -14.83 -19.34
C PHE A 267 7.16 -15.98 -18.36
N ARG A 268 8.42 -16.25 -17.97
CA ARG A 268 8.74 -17.28 -16.95
C ARG A 268 8.19 -16.96 -15.56
N GLN A 269 7.78 -15.72 -15.29
CA GLN A 269 7.14 -15.37 -14.02
C GLN A 269 5.65 -15.70 -14.01
N VAL A 270 4.99 -15.77 -15.18
CA VAL A 270 3.55 -16.02 -15.28
C VAL A 270 3.18 -17.39 -14.71
N GLY A 271 2.16 -17.41 -13.85
CA GLY A 271 1.65 -18.60 -13.17
C GLY A 271 2.36 -18.94 -11.87
N LYS A 272 3.38 -18.17 -11.46
CA LYS A 272 3.94 -18.30 -10.10
C LYS A 272 2.92 -17.87 -9.06
N ALA A 273 2.95 -18.53 -7.90
CA ALA A 273 2.10 -18.14 -6.79
C ALA A 273 2.54 -16.77 -6.27
N TYR A 274 1.61 -16.08 -5.62
CA TYR A 274 1.94 -14.84 -4.91
C TYR A 274 2.55 -15.19 -3.54
N ASP A 275 3.62 -14.50 -3.12
CA ASP A 275 4.22 -14.77 -1.81
C ASP A 275 3.38 -14.22 -0.66
N PHE A 276 2.65 -15.12 0.00
CA PHE A 276 1.97 -14.79 1.25
C PHE A 276 2.78 -15.13 2.49
N ASN A 277 3.95 -15.77 2.43
CA ASN A 277 4.63 -16.33 3.62
C ASN A 277 6.16 -16.07 3.70
N PHE A 278 6.80 -15.51 2.67
CA PHE A 278 8.23 -15.13 2.61
C PHE A 278 9.20 -16.20 3.16
N GLU A 279 8.99 -17.45 2.76
CA GLU A 279 9.95 -18.55 2.95
C GLU A 279 11.01 -18.47 1.85
N VAL A 280 12.14 -17.81 2.15
CA VAL A 280 13.22 -17.48 1.18
C VAL A 280 14.15 -18.69 0.93
N GLU A 281 13.60 -19.89 0.83
CA GLU A 281 14.31 -21.06 0.27
C GLU A 281 13.66 -21.61 -1.01
N THR A 282 12.56 -21.01 -1.49
CA THR A 282 11.89 -21.41 -2.75
C THR A 282 11.63 -20.20 -3.67
N THR A 283 11.76 -20.40 -4.99
CA THR A 283 11.66 -19.37 -6.05
C THR A 283 10.24 -19.21 -6.59
N ASP A 284 9.27 -19.73 -5.85
CA ASP A 284 7.90 -20.01 -6.32
C ASP A 284 6.88 -18.92 -5.97
N THR A 285 7.35 -17.82 -5.37
CA THR A 285 6.50 -16.79 -4.78
C THR A 285 7.05 -15.38 -5.07
N ILE A 286 6.22 -14.45 -5.58
CA ILE A 286 6.64 -13.09 -6.00
C ILE A 286 5.66 -12.02 -5.48
N VAL A 287 6.19 -10.93 -4.91
CA VAL A 287 5.46 -9.69 -4.62
C VAL A 287 5.52 -8.73 -5.81
N CYS A 288 4.52 -7.86 -5.99
CA CYS A 288 4.46 -6.93 -7.12
C CYS A 288 5.71 -6.06 -7.33
N SER A 289 6.36 -5.60 -6.27
CA SER A 289 7.60 -4.82 -6.39
C SER A 289 8.85 -5.68 -6.65
N GLU A 290 8.81 -6.99 -6.39
CA GLU A 290 9.87 -7.94 -6.73
C GLU A 290 9.81 -8.40 -8.19
N LEU A 291 8.66 -8.23 -8.86
CA LEU A 291 8.49 -8.59 -10.26
C LEU A 291 9.52 -7.87 -11.16
N PRO A 292 9.72 -6.54 -11.10
CA PRO A 292 10.81 -5.86 -11.81
C PRO A 292 12.20 -6.42 -11.50
N TYR A 293 12.48 -6.80 -10.25
CA TYR A 293 13.78 -7.36 -9.86
C TYR A 293 14.06 -8.69 -10.60
N HIS A 294 13.05 -9.52 -10.81
CA HIS A 294 13.18 -10.78 -11.56
C HIS A 294 13.24 -10.60 -13.08
N VAL A 295 12.65 -9.53 -13.61
CA VAL A 295 12.62 -9.25 -15.05
C VAL A 295 13.89 -8.53 -15.50
N TYR A 296 14.25 -7.43 -14.84
CA TYR A 296 15.33 -6.51 -15.23
C TYR A 296 16.61 -6.79 -14.43
N THR A 297 17.34 -7.82 -14.82
CA THR A 297 18.54 -8.28 -14.10
C THR A 297 19.78 -7.41 -14.32
N GLY A 298 19.73 -6.45 -15.25
CA GLY A 298 20.82 -5.51 -15.55
C GLY A 298 20.80 -4.23 -14.72
N VAL A 299 19.81 -4.10 -13.82
CA VAL A 299 19.58 -2.91 -13.00
C VAL A 299 20.05 -3.17 -11.58
N ASP A 300 20.89 -2.28 -11.05
CA ASP A 300 21.23 -2.26 -9.63
C ASP A 300 20.14 -1.52 -8.86
N TRP A 301 19.05 -2.22 -8.58
CA TRP A 301 17.88 -1.65 -7.93
C TRP A 301 18.24 -1.10 -6.56
N GLN A 302 17.83 0.16 -6.29
CA GLN A 302 17.91 0.69 -4.93
C GLN A 302 17.02 -0.13 -4.00
N THR A 303 17.67 -0.94 -3.18
CA THR A 303 17.02 -1.83 -2.22
C THR A 303 17.38 -1.39 -0.83
N ASP A 304 16.39 -1.34 0.05
CA ASP A 304 16.63 -1.09 1.46
C ASP A 304 16.95 -2.42 2.14
N GLU A 305 18.09 -2.47 2.84
CA GLU A 305 18.42 -3.58 3.72
C GLU A 305 17.67 -3.41 5.04
N GLN A 306 16.55 -4.11 5.16
CA GLN A 306 15.84 -4.25 6.43
C GLN A 306 16.10 -5.64 6.98
N LEU A 307 16.86 -5.70 8.09
CA LEU A 307 17.15 -6.93 8.84
C LEU A 307 17.72 -8.06 7.97
N GLY A 308 18.69 -7.75 7.10
CA GLY A 308 19.39 -8.73 6.26
C GLY A 308 18.61 -9.19 5.03
N ARG A 309 17.53 -8.50 4.66
CA ARG A 309 16.79 -8.71 3.41
C ARG A 309 16.64 -7.40 2.65
N PHE A 310 16.87 -7.47 1.34
CA PHE A 310 16.65 -6.37 0.41
C PHE A 310 15.17 -6.29 0.07
N THR A 311 14.53 -5.16 0.32
CA THR A 311 13.14 -4.89 -0.09
C THR A 311 13.13 -3.75 -1.09
N ILE A 312 12.29 -3.89 -2.12
CA ILE A 312 12.07 -2.89 -3.15
C ILE A 312 10.61 -2.42 -3.06
N SER A 313 10.40 -1.10 -3.04
CA SER A 313 9.07 -0.50 -3.07
C SER A 313 8.74 -0.01 -4.49
N PRO A 314 7.46 0.19 -4.84
CA PRO A 314 7.10 0.82 -6.10
C PRO A 314 7.75 2.21 -6.29
N ASP A 315 7.93 2.98 -5.21
CA ASP A 315 8.65 4.27 -5.26
C ASP A 315 10.15 4.13 -5.47
N HIS A 316 10.80 3.02 -5.06
CA HIS A 316 12.18 2.74 -5.46
C HIS A 316 12.27 2.51 -6.96
N VAL A 317 11.31 1.78 -7.54
CA VAL A 317 11.22 1.61 -9.00
C VAL A 317 11.00 2.96 -9.68
N ALA A 318 10.13 3.80 -9.13
CA ALA A 318 9.90 5.17 -9.58
C ALA A 318 11.18 6.02 -9.57
N ALA A 319 12.02 5.86 -8.54
CA ALA A 319 13.25 6.61 -8.36
C ALA A 319 14.29 6.31 -9.45
N GLU A 320 14.28 5.11 -10.05
CA GLU A 320 15.21 4.76 -11.13
C GLU A 320 15.06 5.67 -12.36
N ALA A 321 13.85 6.16 -12.64
CA ALA A 321 13.60 7.12 -13.72
C ALA A 321 13.93 8.58 -13.33
N LEU A 322 14.20 8.87 -12.05
CA LEU A 322 14.55 10.20 -11.56
C LEU A 322 16.06 10.44 -11.49
N THR A 323 16.85 9.38 -11.68
CA THR A 323 18.32 9.40 -11.69
C THR A 323 18.82 9.93 -13.04
N GLU A 324 19.74 10.90 -13.01
CA GLU A 324 20.33 11.45 -14.22
C GLU A 324 21.17 10.36 -14.93
N SER A 325 20.85 10.08 -16.19
CA SER A 325 21.42 8.94 -16.95
C SER A 325 21.15 7.58 -16.29
N GLY A 326 20.00 7.44 -15.60
CA GLY A 326 19.55 6.18 -15.02
C GLY A 326 19.11 5.14 -16.07
N PRO A 327 18.82 3.90 -15.63
CA PRO A 327 18.44 2.81 -16.53
C PRO A 327 17.04 2.98 -17.13
N PHE A 328 16.21 3.85 -16.57
CA PHE A 328 14.86 4.11 -17.06
C PHE A 328 14.63 5.59 -17.35
N GLU A 329 13.75 5.86 -18.30
CA GLU A 329 13.19 7.20 -18.55
C GLU A 329 11.69 7.23 -18.24
N LEU A 330 11.18 8.38 -17.80
CA LEU A 330 9.75 8.62 -17.68
C LEU A 330 9.17 8.91 -19.07
N VAL A 331 8.25 8.06 -19.53
CA VAL A 331 7.58 8.23 -20.84
C VAL A 331 6.38 9.16 -20.71
N LEU A 332 5.57 8.96 -19.69
CA LEU A 332 4.41 9.80 -19.38
C LEU A 332 3.98 9.63 -17.92
N LEU A 333 3.23 10.62 -17.45
CA LEU A 333 2.61 10.63 -16.14
C LEU A 333 1.15 11.09 -16.26
N TYR A 334 0.23 10.24 -15.83
CA TYR A 334 -1.12 10.65 -15.46
C TYR A 334 -1.15 10.88 -13.95
N HIS A 335 -1.63 12.05 -13.54
CA HIS A 335 -1.87 12.36 -12.13
C HIS A 335 -3.24 13.00 -11.97
N ASP A 336 -4.00 12.55 -10.98
CA ASP A 336 -5.38 12.93 -10.71
C ASP A 336 -6.31 12.67 -11.91
N GLY A 337 -6.04 11.62 -12.69
CA GLY A 337 -6.79 11.26 -13.90
C GLY A 337 -6.48 12.13 -15.13
N ARG A 338 -5.39 12.92 -15.13
CA ARG A 338 -5.02 13.81 -16.22
C ARG A 338 -3.57 13.59 -16.66
N LEU A 339 -3.34 13.61 -17.97
CA LEU A 339 -2.00 13.62 -18.52
C LEU A 339 -1.28 14.91 -18.11
N ILE A 340 -0.06 14.76 -17.59
CA ILE A 340 0.80 15.86 -17.18
C ILE A 340 1.69 16.25 -18.35
N ASP A 341 1.96 17.56 -18.48
CA ASP A 341 2.86 18.08 -19.51
C ASP A 341 4.28 17.53 -19.31
N ALA A 342 4.93 17.13 -20.41
CA ALA A 342 6.30 16.59 -20.40
C ALA A 342 7.35 17.57 -19.83
N ALA A 343 7.05 18.88 -19.78
CA ALA A 343 7.91 19.85 -19.12
C ALA A 343 7.80 19.82 -17.57
N GLU A 344 6.72 19.22 -17.04
CA GLU A 344 6.38 19.25 -15.62
C GLU A 344 6.39 17.88 -14.94
N ASP A 345 6.25 16.79 -15.70
CA ASP A 345 6.05 15.42 -15.23
C ASP A 345 7.16 14.90 -14.30
N LEU A 346 8.44 15.01 -14.68
CA LEU A 346 9.59 14.61 -13.88
C LEU A 346 9.65 15.42 -12.57
N SER A 347 9.31 16.71 -12.65
CA SER A 347 9.28 17.58 -11.47
C SER A 347 8.17 17.17 -10.50
N LEU A 348 7.02 16.75 -11.04
CA LEU A 348 5.88 16.30 -10.26
C LEU A 348 6.16 14.93 -9.66
N MET A 349 6.61 13.96 -10.45
CA MET A 349 6.98 12.62 -10.00
C MET A 349 8.01 12.69 -8.86
N ARG A 350 9.04 13.55 -8.98
CA ARG A 350 10.01 13.79 -7.92
C ARG A 350 9.39 14.38 -6.64
N ARG A 351 8.33 15.18 -6.73
CA ARG A 351 7.60 15.67 -5.55
C ARG A 351 6.76 14.57 -4.92
N LEU A 352 6.09 13.76 -5.73
CA LEU A 352 5.26 12.64 -5.28
C LEU A 352 6.11 11.62 -4.51
N SER A 353 7.26 11.21 -5.06
CA SER A 353 8.17 10.25 -4.40
C SER A 353 8.94 10.81 -3.19
N LYS A 354 8.90 12.12 -2.94
CA LYS A 354 9.50 12.76 -1.74
C LYS A 354 8.52 13.02 -0.60
N GLN A 355 7.22 12.96 -0.88
CA GLN A 355 6.15 13.20 0.10
C GLN A 355 5.72 11.93 0.84
N ALA A 356 6.37 10.80 0.52
CA ALA A 356 6.12 9.47 1.06
C ALA A 356 6.74 9.24 2.45
#